data_AF-A0A1F7ICV3-F1
#
_entry.id   AF-A0A1F7ICV3-F1
#
_cell.length_a   1.000
_cell.length_b   1.000
_cell.length_c   1.000
_cell.angle_alpha   90.00
_cell.angle_beta   90.00
_cell.angle_gamma   90.00
#
_symmetry.space_group_name_H-M   'P 1'
#
loop_
_entity.id
_entity.type
_entity.pdbx_description
1 polymer ?
#
loop_
_entity_poly.entity_id
_entity_poly.type
_entity_poly.pdbx_seq_one_letter_code
_entity_poly.pdbx_strand_id
1 'polypeptide(L)'
;MEQHPMPRQITTFEFKLIGILTLKQFIYLAVFIPMGFVVFKLIPIPLLNILFALIVAGGGVAFAFVPINDRPLDVWIKNFVRRITSPTQYTYHKKNPPIYFLKNLFFLSDPHRIMSHIDSQEKLAVYMAKTKSATSAPAVKKQVIANLLQKPNTALAGQKKVIAAQQVKPPVQIQTQPQTMPQPAVRKAFFTGVLKNHKLIPIPGILIYVKNDKGVVSRLLKTNPHGVFATFNPLPPSEYLFEFKDPKNTYFFDTMKLKIEDLNPKPLEFFSKELL
;
A
#
# COMPACT_ATOMS: atom_id res chain seq x y z
N MET A 1 -33.17 33.98 -7.67
CA MET A 1 -31.96 33.19 -7.36
C MET A 1 -31.35 33.83 -6.13
N GLU A 2 -31.58 33.26 -4.96
CA GLU A 2 -30.99 33.73 -3.70
C GLU A 2 -29.48 33.50 -3.76
N GLN A 3 -28.68 34.57 -3.73
CA GLN A 3 -27.24 34.49 -3.86
C GLN A 3 -26.63 34.19 -2.50
N HIS A 4 -26.19 32.94 -2.30
CA HIS A 4 -25.51 32.57 -1.07
C HIS A 4 -24.13 33.26 -0.97
N PRO A 5 -23.76 33.81 0.20
CA PRO A 5 -22.47 34.48 0.37
C PRO A 5 -21.32 33.48 0.26
N MET A 6 -20.34 33.81 -0.58
CA MET A 6 -19.10 33.04 -0.71
C MET A 6 -18.22 33.25 0.53
N PRO A 7 -17.69 32.17 1.15
CA PRO A 7 -16.82 32.29 2.31
C PRO A 7 -15.54 33.05 1.94
N ARG A 8 -15.28 34.16 2.64
CA ARG A 8 -14.00 34.87 2.53
C ARG A 8 -12.90 34.10 3.25
N GLN A 9 -11.73 34.00 2.64
CA GLN A 9 -10.54 33.46 3.29
C GLN A 9 -10.03 34.44 4.35
N ILE A 10 -10.25 34.11 5.62
CA ILE A 10 -9.76 34.88 6.78
C ILE A 10 -8.33 34.47 7.21
N THR A 11 -7.77 33.43 6.61
CA THR A 11 -6.48 32.83 7.02
C THR A 11 -5.24 33.55 6.47
N THR A 12 -5.41 34.46 5.51
CA THR A 12 -4.31 35.19 4.85
C THR A 12 -3.91 36.47 5.58
N PHE A 13 -4.48 36.74 6.76
CA PHE A 13 -4.11 37.93 7.54
C PHE A 13 -2.74 37.76 8.19
N GLU A 14 -1.76 38.57 7.77
CA GLU A 14 -0.48 38.67 8.46
C GLU A 14 -0.60 39.60 9.68
N PHE A 15 -0.24 39.10 10.85
CA PHE A 15 -0.28 39.89 12.07
C PHE A 15 0.77 41.01 12.05
N LYS A 16 0.28 42.25 12.10
CA LYS A 16 1.10 43.46 12.28
C LYS A 16 1.39 43.63 13.78
N LEU A 17 2.61 43.30 14.20
CA LEU A 17 3.01 43.34 15.62
C LEU A 17 3.50 44.73 16.03
N ILE A 18 4.23 45.44 15.15
CA ILE A 18 4.78 46.77 15.45
C ILE A 18 4.23 47.78 14.44
N GLY A 19 3.18 48.51 14.86
CA GLY A 19 2.53 49.52 14.02
C GLY A 19 1.98 48.91 12.73
N ILE A 20 2.50 49.36 11.58
CA ILE A 20 2.11 48.87 10.25
C ILE A 20 2.88 47.62 9.80
N LEU A 21 3.91 47.20 10.55
CA LEU A 21 4.86 46.17 10.15
C LEU A 21 4.48 44.80 10.70
N THR A 22 4.63 43.78 9.86
CA THR A 22 4.55 42.39 10.30
C THR A 22 5.81 42.02 11.10
N LEU A 23 5.72 40.99 11.94
CA LEU A 23 6.86 40.54 12.75
C LEU A 23 8.09 40.24 11.87
N LYS A 24 7.89 39.64 10.69
CA LYS A 24 8.97 39.32 9.76
C LYS A 24 9.63 40.58 9.18
N GLN A 25 8.82 41.55 8.75
CA GLN A 25 9.30 42.83 8.20
C GLN A 25 10.14 43.58 9.24
N PHE A 26 9.68 43.61 10.49
CA PHE A 26 10.43 44.22 11.58
C PHE A 26 11.76 43.51 11.82
N ILE A 27 11.78 42.17 11.85
CA ILE A 27 13.03 41.41 12.04
C ILE A 27 14.03 41.71 10.92
N TYR A 28 13.59 41.81 9.66
CA TYR A 28 14.49 42.18 8.56
C TYR A 28 15.12 43.55 8.78
N LEU A 29 14.34 44.57 9.14
CA LEU A 29 14.89 45.90 9.42
C LEU A 29 15.82 45.88 10.64
N ALA A 30 15.42 45.21 11.72
CA ALA A 30 16.17 45.12 12.96
C ALA A 30 17.52 44.40 12.82
N VAL A 31 17.65 43.49 11.84
CA VAL A 31 18.92 42.80 11.57
C VAL A 31 19.77 43.57 10.56
N PHE A 32 19.20 43.98 9.43
CA PHE A 32 19.97 44.53 8.31
C PHE A 32 20.41 45.98 8.52
N ILE A 33 19.65 46.81 9.26
CA ILE A 33 20.06 48.20 9.54
C ILE A 33 21.29 48.23 10.46
N PRO A 34 21.31 47.54 11.62
CA PRO A 34 22.53 47.46 12.43
C PRO A 34 23.68 46.76 11.71
N MET A 35 23.40 45.70 10.94
CA MET A 35 24.43 45.03 10.14
C MET A 35 25.06 45.99 9.12
N GLY A 36 24.28 46.84 8.46
CA GLY A 36 24.79 47.87 7.56
C GLY A 36 25.69 48.87 8.28
N PHE A 37 25.34 49.27 9.51
CA PHE A 37 26.19 50.13 10.34
C PHE A 37 27.51 49.43 10.75
N VAL A 38 27.46 48.14 11.07
CA VAL A 38 28.68 47.35 11.35
C VAL A 38 29.57 47.28 10.11
N VAL A 39 29.01 47.04 8.92
CA VAL A 39 29.75 47.03 7.65
C VAL A 39 30.39 48.39 7.37
N PHE A 40 29.68 49.49 7.65
CA PHE A 40 30.22 50.85 7.54
C PHE A 40 31.47 51.06 8.41
N LYS A 41 31.49 50.48 9.62
CA LYS A 41 32.61 50.58 10.56
C LYS A 41 33.76 49.61 10.25
N LEU A 42 33.48 48.46 9.67
CA LEU A 42 34.48 47.42 9.40
C LEU A 42 35.35 47.72 8.18
N ILE A 43 34.80 48.40 7.17
CA ILE A 43 35.52 48.72 5.92
C ILE A 43 36.19 50.11 6.05
N PRO A 44 37.52 50.22 5.98
CA PRO A 44 38.23 51.49 6.19
C PRO A 44 38.26 52.42 4.96
N ILE A 45 37.72 51.99 3.82
CA ILE A 45 37.74 52.75 2.56
C ILE A 45 36.50 53.68 2.50
N PRO A 46 36.65 55.03 2.50
CA PRO A 46 35.55 55.98 2.79
C PRO A 46 34.40 56.03 1.78
N LEU A 47 34.62 55.63 0.52
CA LEU A 47 33.55 55.58 -0.49
C LEU A 47 32.89 54.20 -0.55
N LEU A 48 33.71 53.16 -0.38
CA LEU A 48 33.29 51.77 -0.50
C LEU A 48 32.49 51.33 0.72
N ASN A 49 32.82 51.82 1.92
CA ASN A 49 32.09 51.51 3.14
C ASN A 49 30.65 52.05 3.12
N ILE A 50 30.42 53.27 2.64
CA ILE A 50 29.10 53.88 2.48
C ILE A 50 28.29 53.08 1.48
N LEU A 51 28.88 52.74 0.32
CA LEU A 51 28.20 51.99 -0.73
C LEU A 51 27.75 50.60 -0.22
N PHE A 52 28.65 49.83 0.40
CA PHE A 52 28.29 48.52 0.94
C PHE A 52 27.31 48.61 2.10
N ALA A 53 27.45 49.58 2.99
CA ALA A 53 26.51 49.79 4.09
C ALA A 53 25.09 50.07 3.56
N LEU A 54 24.98 50.91 2.52
CA LEU A 54 23.71 51.24 1.88
C LEU A 54 23.13 50.02 1.15
N ILE A 55 23.94 49.23 0.45
CA ILE A 55 23.48 47.98 -0.18
C ILE A 55 22.95 46.99 0.86
N VAL A 56 23.64 46.82 1.99
CA VAL A 56 23.22 45.90 3.05
C VAL A 56 21.95 46.38 3.74
N ALA A 57 21.89 47.64 4.16
CA ALA A 57 20.72 48.22 4.81
C ALA A 57 19.52 48.29 3.84
N GLY A 58 19.75 48.72 2.61
CA GLY A 58 18.76 48.78 1.53
C GLY A 58 18.26 47.40 1.13
N GLY A 59 19.11 46.37 1.17
CA GLY A 59 18.70 44.98 1.04
C GLY A 59 17.66 44.60 2.08
N GLY A 60 17.88 44.94 3.36
CA GLY A 60 16.91 44.72 4.44
C GLY A 60 15.55 45.38 4.20
N VAL A 61 15.57 46.63 3.69
CA VAL A 61 14.35 47.35 3.31
C VAL A 61 13.64 46.66 2.15
N ALA A 62 14.38 46.21 1.14
CA ALA A 62 13.83 45.47 0.00
C ALA A 62 13.16 44.16 0.45
N PHE A 63 13.80 43.38 1.32
CA PHE A 63 13.21 42.16 1.90
C PHE A 63 11.93 42.44 2.70
N ALA A 64 11.81 43.59 3.35
CA ALA A 64 10.63 43.94 4.14
C ALA A 64 9.46 44.44 3.26
N PHE A 65 9.71 45.25 2.24
CA PHE A 65 8.66 46.03 1.57
C PHE A 65 8.46 45.77 0.09
N VAL A 66 9.33 45.02 -0.58
CA VAL A 66 9.21 44.80 -2.04
C VAL A 66 8.50 43.47 -2.29
N PRO A 67 7.20 43.46 -2.64
CA PRO A 67 6.55 42.25 -3.13
C PRO A 67 6.86 42.03 -4.62
N ILE A 68 6.97 40.76 -5.03
CA ILE A 68 7.08 40.35 -6.43
C ILE A 68 5.97 39.35 -6.73
N ASN A 69 5.06 39.71 -7.65
CA ASN A 69 3.88 38.90 -8.02
C ASN A 69 3.04 38.49 -6.79
N ASP A 70 2.68 39.48 -5.96
CA ASP A 70 1.91 39.30 -4.72
C ASP A 70 2.55 38.37 -3.66
N ARG A 71 3.87 38.17 -3.75
CA ARG A 71 4.63 37.38 -2.79
C ARG A 71 5.74 38.22 -2.18
N PRO A 72 6.02 38.03 -0.88
CA PRO A 72 7.16 38.69 -0.26
C PRO A 72 8.47 38.17 -0.88
N LEU A 73 9.47 39.05 -0.96
CA LEU A 73 10.72 38.82 -1.69
C LEU A 73 11.52 37.63 -1.15
N ASP A 74 11.44 37.34 0.15
CA ASP A 74 12.06 36.17 0.77
C ASP A 74 11.54 34.85 0.19
N VAL A 75 10.21 34.72 0.07
CA VAL A 75 9.55 33.53 -0.50
C VAL A 75 9.87 33.44 -1.98
N TRP A 76 9.90 34.57 -2.67
CA TRP A 76 10.26 34.62 -4.08
C TRP A 76 11.69 34.12 -4.32
N ILE A 77 12.68 34.64 -3.58
CA ILE A 77 14.09 34.21 -3.70
C ILE A 77 14.25 32.74 -3.33
N LYS A 78 13.63 32.28 -2.24
CA LYS A 78 13.68 30.87 -1.84
C LYS A 78 13.17 29.94 -2.94
N ASN A 79 12.05 30.31 -3.56
CA ASN A 79 11.47 29.52 -4.66
C ASN A 79 12.32 29.63 -5.93
N PHE A 80 12.89 30.79 -6.21
CA PHE A 80 13.78 31.01 -7.35
C PHE A 80 15.05 30.15 -7.25
N VAL A 81 15.75 30.19 -6.11
CA VAL A 81 16.94 29.37 -5.87
C VAL A 81 16.60 27.88 -5.92
N ARG A 82 15.49 27.48 -5.28
CA ARG A 82 15.00 26.09 -5.36
C ARG A 82 14.71 25.68 -6.80
N ARG A 83 14.20 26.58 -7.63
CA ARG A 83 13.86 26.28 -9.02
C ARG A 83 15.09 26.14 -9.90
N ILE A 84 16.09 27.00 -9.74
CA ILE A 84 17.36 26.91 -10.48
C ILE A 84 18.13 25.64 -10.12
N THR A 85 18.09 25.25 -8.85
CA THR A 85 18.82 24.07 -8.35
C THR A 85 18.04 22.76 -8.51
N SER A 86 16.73 22.81 -8.75
CA SER A 86 15.92 21.60 -8.92
C SER A 86 16.05 21.01 -10.32
N PRO A 87 16.09 19.66 -10.46
CA PRO A 87 16.09 19.03 -11.77
C PRO A 87 14.79 19.33 -12.52
N THR A 88 14.88 19.53 -13.84
CA THR A 88 13.72 19.81 -14.70
C THR A 88 12.87 18.57 -14.95
N GLN A 89 13.43 17.38 -14.79
CA GLN A 89 12.72 16.12 -14.96
C GLN A 89 12.17 15.62 -13.62
N TYR A 90 10.83 15.55 -13.54
CA TYR A 90 10.13 14.92 -12.41
C TYR A 90 9.66 13.53 -12.82
N THR A 91 10.22 12.50 -12.21
CA THR A 91 9.70 11.13 -12.33
C THR A 91 8.70 10.87 -11.22
N TYR A 92 7.52 10.39 -11.58
CA TYR A 92 6.50 10.00 -10.61
C TYR A 92 6.98 8.81 -9.76
N HIS A 93 7.12 9.05 -8.46
CA HIS A 93 7.40 8.00 -7.48
C HIS A 93 6.19 7.86 -6.55
N LYS A 94 5.47 6.74 -6.68
CA LYS A 94 4.34 6.42 -5.80
C LYS A 94 4.86 6.08 -4.40
N LYS A 95 4.95 7.07 -3.52
CA LYS A 95 5.34 6.90 -2.10
C LYS A 95 4.15 6.53 -1.21
N ASN A 96 3.21 5.74 -1.73
CA ASN A 96 2.10 5.25 -0.92
C ASN A 96 2.52 3.88 -0.41
N PRO A 97 2.61 3.67 0.91
CA PRO A 97 2.84 2.32 1.42
C PRO A 97 1.74 1.41 0.84
N PRO A 98 2.09 0.17 0.42
CA PRO A 98 1.08 -0.78 0.01
C PRO A 98 0.05 -0.91 1.13
N ILE A 99 -1.22 -1.04 0.74
CA ILE A 99 -2.32 -1.18 1.70
C ILE A 99 -1.97 -2.34 2.63
N TYR A 100 -2.22 -2.22 3.93
CA TYR A 100 -1.73 -3.14 4.97
C TYR A 100 -1.99 -4.63 4.67
N PHE A 101 -3.10 -4.96 3.99
CA PHE A 101 -3.43 -6.33 3.62
C PHE A 101 -2.53 -6.91 2.50
N LEU A 102 -1.83 -6.07 1.75
CA LEU A 102 -0.85 -6.48 0.74
C LEU A 102 0.54 -6.75 1.35
N LYS A 103 0.80 -6.29 2.58
CA LYS A 103 2.11 -6.44 3.23
C LYS A 103 2.38 -7.86 3.73
N ASN A 104 1.33 -8.63 4.00
CA ASN A 104 1.41 -9.99 4.56
C ASN A 104 0.91 -11.05 3.56
N LEU A 105 0.94 -10.76 2.26
CA LEU A 105 0.70 -11.78 1.25
C LEU A 105 1.95 -12.67 1.18
N PHE A 106 1.88 -13.84 1.80
CA PHE A 106 2.78 -14.95 1.49
C PHE A 106 2.41 -15.44 0.09
N PHE A 107 3.03 -14.85 -0.92
CA PHE A 107 3.15 -15.53 -2.19
C PHE A 107 4.04 -16.75 -1.91
N LEU A 108 3.44 -17.92 -1.68
CA LEU A 108 4.16 -19.18 -1.79
C LEU A 108 4.70 -19.22 -3.21
N SER A 109 6.01 -19.00 -3.34
CA SER A 109 6.69 -18.45 -4.52
C SER A 109 6.49 -19.25 -5.80
N ASP A 110 6.10 -20.52 -5.68
CA ASP A 110 6.09 -21.47 -6.78
C ASP A 110 4.69 -22.03 -7.03
N PRO A 111 3.89 -21.43 -7.93
CA PRO A 111 2.64 -22.03 -8.43
C PRO A 111 2.84 -23.46 -8.94
N HIS A 112 4.05 -23.80 -9.39
CA HIS A 112 4.45 -25.15 -9.81
C HIS A 112 4.37 -26.20 -8.69
N ARG A 113 4.65 -25.83 -7.43
CA ARG A 113 4.55 -26.77 -6.30
C ARG A 113 3.10 -27.17 -6.02
N ILE A 114 2.18 -26.21 -6.05
CA ILE A 114 0.75 -26.45 -5.86
C ILE A 114 0.23 -27.35 -7.00
N MET A 115 0.60 -27.03 -8.25
CA MET A 115 0.22 -27.83 -9.42
C MET A 115 0.74 -29.28 -9.31
N SER A 116 1.98 -29.47 -8.83
CA SER A 116 2.56 -30.79 -8.65
C SER A 116 1.86 -31.61 -7.56
N HIS A 117 1.42 -30.98 -6.48
CA HIS A 117 0.64 -31.65 -5.43
C HIS A 117 -0.74 -32.07 -5.94
N ILE A 118 -1.40 -31.21 -6.71
CA ILE A 118 -2.72 -31.51 -7.32
C ILE A 118 -2.59 -32.68 -8.31
N ASP A 119 -1.63 -32.61 -9.24
CA ASP A 119 -1.36 -33.69 -10.21
C ASP A 119 -0.99 -35.01 -9.52
N SER A 120 -0.22 -34.96 -8.42
CA SER A 120 0.11 -36.15 -7.63
C SER A 120 -1.12 -36.78 -6.97
N GLN A 121 -2.05 -35.97 -6.44
CA GLN A 121 -3.29 -36.45 -5.83
C GLN A 121 -4.23 -37.06 -6.87
N GLU A 122 -4.36 -36.44 -8.04
CA GLU A 122 -5.18 -36.95 -9.14
C GLU A 122 -4.65 -38.32 -9.62
N LYS A 123 -3.34 -38.44 -9.85
CA LYS A 123 -2.70 -39.71 -10.22
C LYS A 123 -2.90 -40.80 -9.16
N LEU A 124 -2.85 -40.45 -7.88
CA LEU A 124 -3.13 -41.38 -6.79
C LEU A 124 -4.58 -41.85 -6.80
N ALA A 125 -5.53 -40.93 -7.00
CA ALA A 125 -6.96 -41.26 -7.09
C ALA A 125 -7.24 -42.19 -8.28
N VAL A 126 -6.66 -41.91 -9.45
CA VAL A 126 -6.74 -42.78 -10.64
C VAL A 126 -6.15 -44.15 -10.36
N TYR A 127 -4.99 -44.23 -9.70
CA TYR A 127 -4.39 -45.50 -9.32
C TYR A 127 -5.29 -46.29 -8.37
N MET A 128 -5.84 -45.64 -7.34
CA MET A 128 -6.75 -46.27 -6.38
C MET A 128 -8.04 -46.77 -7.04
N ALA A 129 -8.60 -46.00 -7.97
CA ALA A 129 -9.76 -46.42 -8.75
C ALA A 129 -9.43 -47.65 -9.61
N LYS A 130 -8.28 -47.64 -10.30
CA LYS A 130 -7.83 -48.75 -11.14
C LYS A 130 -7.49 -50.01 -10.35
N THR A 131 -6.94 -49.88 -9.14
CA THR A 131 -6.62 -51.02 -8.27
C THR A 131 -7.85 -51.62 -7.60
N LYS A 132 -8.89 -50.82 -7.30
CA LYS A 132 -10.18 -51.36 -6.82
C LYS A 132 -10.90 -52.23 -7.87
N SER A 133 -10.64 -52.02 -9.16
CA SER A 133 -11.22 -52.82 -10.25
C SER A 133 -10.45 -54.10 -10.60
N ALA A 134 -9.29 -54.35 -9.98
CA ALA A 134 -8.42 -55.49 -10.32
C ALA A 134 -8.37 -56.53 -9.19
N THR A 135 -9.51 -57.16 -8.89
CA THR A 135 -9.59 -58.36 -8.05
C THR A 135 -9.26 -59.60 -8.89
N SER A 136 -7.99 -59.83 -9.21
CA SER A 136 -7.49 -61.15 -9.62
C SER A 136 -5.94 -61.23 -9.58
N ALA A 137 -5.45 -62.33 -8.99
CA ALA A 137 -4.07 -62.83 -8.89
C ALA A 137 -3.07 -62.11 -7.92
N PRO A 138 -3.08 -62.46 -6.62
CA PRO A 138 -2.17 -61.90 -5.60
C PRO A 138 -0.72 -62.45 -5.63
N ALA A 139 -0.47 -63.58 -6.29
CA ALA A 139 0.78 -64.34 -6.11
C ALA A 139 1.96 -63.86 -6.97
N VAL A 140 1.73 -63.48 -8.23
CA VAL A 140 2.82 -63.14 -9.18
C VAL A 140 3.35 -61.71 -8.96
N LYS A 141 2.50 -60.76 -8.58
CA LYS A 141 2.91 -59.36 -8.37
C LYS A 141 3.78 -59.16 -7.12
N LYS A 142 3.60 -59.97 -6.06
CA LYS A 142 4.43 -59.87 -4.84
C LYS A 142 5.89 -60.23 -5.10
N GLN A 143 6.16 -61.19 -5.99
CA GLN A 143 7.54 -61.58 -6.34
C GLN A 143 8.26 -60.50 -7.15
N VAL A 144 7.55 -59.80 -8.04
CA VAL A 144 8.13 -58.70 -8.84
C VAL A 144 8.47 -57.49 -7.96
N ILE A 145 7.62 -57.15 -6.98
CA ILE A 145 7.86 -56.05 -6.04
C ILE A 145 9.05 -56.37 -5.12
N ALA A 146 9.18 -57.62 -4.66
CA ALA A 146 10.32 -58.04 -3.85
C ALA A 146 11.65 -57.93 -4.63
N ASN A 147 11.67 -58.30 -5.92
CA ASN A 147 12.86 -58.16 -6.77
C ASN A 147 13.23 -56.69 -7.08
N LEU A 148 12.24 -55.78 -7.14
CA LEU A 148 12.47 -54.34 -7.34
C LEU A 148 13.01 -53.64 -6.09
N LEU A 149 12.59 -54.06 -4.90
CA LEU A 149 13.09 -53.52 -3.62
C LEU A 149 14.54 -53.96 -3.32
N GLN A 150 14.97 -55.11 -3.84
CA GLN A 150 16.32 -55.63 -3.64
C GLN A 150 17.38 -55.02 -4.58
N LYS A 151 16.99 -54.38 -5.70
CA LYS A 151 17.93 -53.75 -6.66
C LYS A 151 17.44 -52.39 -7.17
N PRO A 152 17.60 -51.31 -6.38
CA PRO A 152 17.06 -49.98 -6.71
C PRO A 152 17.83 -49.27 -7.84
N ASN A 153 19.06 -49.66 -8.16
CA ASN A 153 19.94 -48.91 -9.06
C ASN A 153 19.69 -49.12 -10.56
N THR A 154 18.87 -50.10 -10.96
CA THR A 154 18.61 -50.39 -12.38
C THR A 154 17.45 -49.60 -12.98
N ALA A 155 16.61 -48.94 -12.17
CA ALA A 155 15.42 -48.22 -12.67
C ALA A 155 15.64 -46.70 -12.85
N LEU A 156 16.72 -46.11 -12.31
CA LEU A 156 17.02 -44.68 -12.44
C LEU A 156 18.12 -44.36 -13.48
N ALA A 157 18.68 -45.36 -14.16
CA ALA A 157 19.69 -45.19 -15.19
C ALA A 157 19.05 -44.91 -16.57
N GLY A 158 18.31 -43.81 -16.67
CA GLY A 158 17.68 -43.41 -17.93
C GLY A 158 17.41 -41.91 -17.95
N GLN A 159 18.26 -41.19 -18.69
CA GLN A 159 18.16 -39.77 -19.05
C GLN A 159 18.73 -38.76 -18.03
N LYS A 160 20.07 -38.72 -18.00
CA LYS A 160 20.82 -37.52 -17.63
C LYS A 160 20.98 -36.66 -18.89
N LYS A 161 20.04 -35.74 -19.14
CA LYS A 161 20.21 -34.69 -20.17
C LYS A 161 21.07 -33.58 -19.57
N VAL A 162 22.25 -33.39 -20.15
CA VAL A 162 23.23 -32.37 -19.76
C VAL A 162 22.64 -30.99 -20.08
N ILE A 163 22.51 -30.14 -19.06
CA ILE A 163 22.42 -28.68 -19.23
C ILE A 163 23.63 -28.10 -18.51
N ALA A 164 24.45 -27.40 -19.28
CA ALA A 164 25.71 -26.83 -18.85
C ALA A 164 25.52 -25.80 -17.71
N ALA A 165 26.37 -25.91 -16.69
CA ALA A 165 26.47 -24.94 -15.62
C ALA A 165 27.12 -23.66 -16.15
N GLN A 166 26.36 -22.57 -16.26
CA GLN A 166 26.93 -21.23 -16.34
C GLN A 166 27.33 -20.79 -14.92
N GLN A 167 28.58 -20.36 -14.80
CA GLN A 167 29.16 -19.82 -13.58
C GLN A 167 28.45 -18.52 -13.18
N VAL A 168 27.80 -18.53 -12.01
CA VAL A 168 27.33 -17.33 -11.32
C VAL A 168 28.39 -16.97 -10.27
N LYS A 169 28.95 -15.76 -10.38
CA LYS A 169 29.86 -15.16 -9.39
C LYS A 169 29.18 -15.06 -8.02
N PRO A 170 29.95 -15.05 -6.90
CA PRO A 170 29.38 -15.02 -5.56
C PRO A 170 28.55 -13.75 -5.29
N PRO A 171 27.42 -13.84 -4.56
CA PRO A 171 26.72 -12.66 -4.08
C PRO A 171 27.51 -12.00 -2.93
N VAL A 172 27.63 -10.68 -3.02
CA VAL A 172 28.06 -9.81 -1.92
C VAL A 172 27.11 -9.99 -0.74
N GLN A 173 27.66 -10.30 0.43
CA GLN A 173 26.92 -10.33 1.70
C GLN A 173 26.62 -8.89 2.14
N ILE A 174 25.34 -8.51 2.15
CA ILE A 174 24.89 -7.32 2.88
C ILE A 174 24.52 -7.78 4.29
N GLN A 175 25.31 -7.34 5.27
CA GLN A 175 24.97 -7.48 6.69
C GLN A 175 23.88 -6.46 7.04
N THR A 176 22.65 -6.92 7.27
CA THR A 176 21.59 -6.11 7.91
C THR A 176 21.64 -6.33 9.42
N GLN A 177 22.01 -5.29 10.15
CA GLN A 177 21.80 -5.20 11.60
C GLN A 177 20.28 -5.18 11.91
N PRO A 178 19.81 -5.91 12.92
CA PRO A 178 18.41 -5.86 13.32
C PRO A 178 18.11 -4.56 14.07
N GLN A 179 17.40 -3.64 13.41
CA GLN A 179 16.70 -2.55 14.09
C GLN A 179 15.36 -3.06 14.61
N THR A 180 15.23 -3.13 15.93
CA THR A 180 13.97 -3.36 16.64
C THR A 180 13.05 -2.15 16.47
N MET A 181 12.16 -2.21 15.47
CA MET A 181 10.96 -1.35 15.45
C MET A 181 9.90 -1.96 16.37
N PRO A 182 9.24 -1.16 17.24
CA PRO A 182 8.13 -1.64 18.05
C PRO A 182 7.01 -2.14 17.13
N GLN A 183 6.69 -3.42 17.25
CA GLN A 183 5.70 -4.11 16.42
C GLN A 183 4.31 -3.54 16.73
N PRO A 184 3.61 -2.92 15.77
CA PRO A 184 2.24 -2.47 15.98
C PRO A 184 1.36 -3.69 16.22
N ALA A 185 0.62 -3.66 17.33
CA ALA A 185 -0.27 -4.74 17.74
C ALA A 185 -1.14 -5.23 16.57
N VAL A 186 -1.04 -6.52 16.25
CA VAL A 186 -1.80 -7.18 15.17
C VAL A 186 -3.28 -7.11 15.53
N ARG A 187 -4.01 -6.16 14.94
CA ARG A 187 -5.45 -6.01 15.16
C ARG A 187 -6.18 -7.19 14.49
N LYS A 188 -6.81 -8.05 15.29
CA LYS A 188 -7.64 -9.16 14.83
C LYS A 188 -8.91 -8.62 14.15
N ALA A 189 -9.28 -9.19 13.00
CA ALA A 189 -10.54 -8.85 12.34
C ALA A 189 -11.74 -9.35 13.16
N PHE A 190 -12.80 -8.55 13.22
CA PHE A 190 -14.04 -8.85 13.94
C PHE A 190 -14.85 -9.94 13.25
N PHE A 191 -15.00 -9.86 11.92
CA PHE A 191 -15.39 -11.00 11.09
C PHE A 191 -14.74 -10.89 9.70
N THR A 192 -14.65 -12.02 9.02
CA THR A 192 -14.08 -12.15 7.67
C THR A 192 -15.02 -12.96 6.79
N GLY A 193 -14.91 -12.79 5.49
CA GLY A 193 -15.60 -13.64 4.54
C GLY A 193 -14.93 -13.69 3.17
N VAL A 194 -15.34 -14.65 2.35
CA VAL A 194 -14.77 -14.91 1.02
C VAL A 194 -15.91 -15.07 0.01
N LEU A 195 -15.79 -14.39 -1.12
CA LEU A 195 -16.67 -14.52 -2.28
C LEU A 195 -15.98 -15.33 -3.36
N LYS A 196 -16.64 -16.39 -3.80
CA LYS A 196 -16.19 -17.27 -4.89
C LYS A 196 -17.31 -17.44 -5.91
N ASN A 197 -16.98 -17.86 -7.13
CA ASN A 197 -17.98 -18.39 -8.05
C ASN A 197 -18.22 -19.88 -7.79
N HIS A 198 -19.15 -20.50 -8.52
CA HIS A 198 -19.41 -21.94 -8.44
C HIS A 198 -18.20 -22.82 -8.80
N LYS A 199 -17.23 -22.27 -9.56
CA LYS A 199 -15.95 -22.92 -9.89
C LYS A 199 -14.87 -22.72 -8.82
N LEU A 200 -15.25 -22.22 -7.63
CA LEU A 200 -14.35 -21.92 -6.50
C LEU A 200 -13.30 -20.84 -6.79
N ILE A 201 -13.49 -20.06 -7.87
CA ILE A 201 -12.60 -18.96 -8.26
C ILE A 201 -12.99 -17.73 -7.43
N PRO A 202 -12.05 -17.09 -6.72
CA PRO A 202 -12.32 -15.90 -5.95
C PRO A 202 -12.72 -14.70 -6.83
N ILE A 203 -13.71 -13.92 -6.39
CA ILE A 203 -14.26 -12.80 -7.17
C ILE A 203 -13.86 -11.45 -6.54
N PRO A 204 -13.00 -10.66 -7.19
CA PRO A 204 -12.54 -9.39 -6.66
C PRO A 204 -13.43 -8.21 -7.02
N GLY A 205 -13.45 -7.20 -6.15
CA GLY A 205 -14.08 -5.91 -6.42
C GLY A 205 -15.59 -5.82 -6.19
N ILE A 206 -16.20 -6.83 -5.58
CA ILE A 206 -17.63 -6.85 -5.21
C ILE A 206 -17.86 -5.99 -3.97
N LEU A 207 -18.89 -5.15 -4.00
CA LEU A 207 -19.32 -4.31 -2.88
C LEU A 207 -20.30 -5.10 -1.99
N ILE A 208 -20.06 -5.12 -0.68
CA ILE A 208 -20.92 -5.76 0.31
C ILE A 208 -21.53 -4.70 1.21
N TYR A 209 -22.86 -4.57 1.17
CA TYR A 209 -23.63 -3.72 2.07
C TYR A 209 -24.12 -4.57 3.23
N VAL A 210 -23.72 -4.20 4.45
CA VAL A 210 -24.19 -4.80 5.68
C VAL A 210 -25.21 -3.85 6.30
N LYS A 211 -26.48 -4.23 6.23
CA LYS A 211 -27.62 -3.42 6.68
C LYS A 211 -28.18 -3.97 7.99
N ASN A 212 -28.66 -3.07 8.85
CA ASN A 212 -29.40 -3.46 10.06
C ASN A 212 -30.81 -3.92 9.71
N ASP A 213 -31.52 -4.44 10.71
CA ASP A 213 -32.97 -4.71 10.71
C ASP A 213 -33.82 -3.59 10.08
N LYS A 214 -33.45 -2.33 10.30
CA LYS A 214 -34.11 -1.12 9.75
C LYS A 214 -33.73 -0.80 8.31
N GLY A 215 -32.93 -1.62 7.63
CA GLY A 215 -32.46 -1.41 6.26
C GLY A 215 -31.36 -0.35 6.10
N VAL A 216 -30.91 0.27 7.19
CA VAL A 216 -29.83 1.26 7.20
C VAL A 216 -28.48 0.55 7.02
N VAL A 217 -27.64 1.06 6.12
CA VAL A 217 -26.29 0.51 5.86
C VAL A 217 -25.37 0.84 7.03
N SER A 218 -25.02 -0.16 7.82
CA SER A 218 -24.07 -0.04 8.93
C SER A 218 -22.62 -0.14 8.48
N ARG A 219 -22.34 -0.93 7.44
CA ARG A 219 -21.01 -1.07 6.83
C ARG A 219 -21.10 -1.26 5.33
N LEU A 220 -20.09 -0.73 4.64
CA LEU A 220 -19.82 -1.01 3.23
C LEU A 220 -18.41 -1.59 3.13
N LEU A 221 -18.31 -2.80 2.57
CA LEU A 221 -17.06 -3.53 2.39
C LEU A 221 -16.83 -3.79 0.91
N LYS A 222 -15.59 -4.09 0.53
CA LYS A 222 -15.22 -4.45 -0.83
C LYS A 222 -14.30 -5.66 -0.83
N THR A 223 -14.53 -6.63 -1.72
CA THR A 223 -13.64 -7.79 -1.85
C THR A 223 -12.29 -7.41 -2.47
N ASN A 224 -11.23 -8.01 -1.94
CA ASN A 224 -9.87 -7.86 -2.45
C ASN A 224 -9.61 -8.76 -3.69
N PRO A 225 -8.41 -8.73 -4.31
CA PRO A 225 -8.05 -9.61 -5.43
C PRO A 225 -8.26 -11.12 -5.22
N HIS A 226 -8.30 -11.57 -3.96
CA HIS A 226 -8.55 -12.96 -3.57
C HIS A 226 -10.01 -13.21 -3.14
N GLY A 227 -10.94 -12.29 -3.44
CA GLY A 227 -12.35 -12.43 -3.07
C GLY A 227 -12.63 -12.28 -1.57
N VAL A 228 -11.62 -11.92 -0.77
CA VAL A 228 -11.74 -11.83 0.70
C VAL A 228 -12.15 -10.43 1.12
N PHE A 229 -12.98 -10.33 2.15
CA PHE A 229 -13.34 -9.10 2.84
C PHE A 229 -13.30 -9.27 4.37
N ALA A 230 -13.06 -8.17 5.09
CA ALA A 230 -12.96 -8.18 6.55
C ALA A 230 -13.39 -6.84 7.14
N THR A 231 -13.95 -6.88 8.35
CA THR A 231 -14.15 -5.69 9.19
C THR A 231 -13.37 -5.85 10.49
N PHE A 232 -12.78 -4.76 10.99
CA PHE A 232 -11.99 -4.75 12.23
C PHE A 232 -12.72 -4.05 13.37
N ASN A 233 -13.65 -3.16 13.04
CA ASN A 233 -14.46 -2.47 14.04
C ASN A 233 -15.66 -3.36 14.38
N PRO A 234 -15.93 -3.58 15.68
CA PRO A 234 -17.04 -4.42 16.11
C PRO A 234 -18.37 -3.84 15.65
N LEU A 235 -19.34 -4.75 15.47
CA LEU A 235 -20.75 -4.43 15.25
C LEU A 235 -21.55 -4.98 16.43
N PRO A 236 -22.61 -4.29 16.87
CA PRO A 236 -23.51 -4.82 17.88
C PRO A 236 -24.07 -6.19 17.47
N PRO A 237 -24.17 -7.17 18.38
CA PRO A 237 -24.78 -8.46 18.09
C PRO A 237 -26.22 -8.29 17.61
N SER A 238 -26.47 -8.58 16.34
CA SER A 238 -27.78 -8.42 15.72
C SER A 238 -27.86 -9.25 14.43
N GLU A 239 -29.05 -9.30 13.84
CA GLU A 239 -29.29 -9.89 12.54
C GLU A 239 -29.08 -8.83 11.46
N TYR A 240 -28.10 -9.04 10.60
CA TYR A 240 -27.74 -8.12 9.53
C TYR A 240 -28.11 -8.70 8.17
N LEU A 241 -28.61 -7.84 7.29
CA LEU A 241 -28.86 -8.16 5.90
C LEU A 241 -27.60 -7.88 5.08
N PHE A 242 -27.08 -8.90 4.41
CA PHE A 242 -25.94 -8.83 3.52
C PHE A 242 -26.42 -8.74 2.07
N GLU A 243 -26.12 -7.63 1.41
CA GLU A 243 -26.42 -7.41 -0.01
C GLU A 243 -25.11 -7.21 -0.77
N PHE A 244 -24.93 -7.93 -1.88
CA PHE A 244 -23.72 -7.90 -2.69
C PHE A 244 -24.02 -7.25 -4.04
N LYS A 245 -23.18 -6.30 -4.44
CA LYS A 245 -23.32 -5.58 -5.71
C LYS A 245 -22.01 -5.58 -6.48
N ASP A 246 -22.04 -6.10 -7.69
CA ASP A 246 -20.93 -6.02 -8.63
C ASP A 246 -20.99 -4.70 -9.42
N PRO A 247 -20.00 -3.81 -9.34
CA PRO A 247 -19.94 -2.62 -10.18
C PRO A 247 -19.94 -2.90 -11.69
N LYS A 248 -19.50 -4.11 -12.09
CA LYS A 248 -19.44 -4.54 -13.50
C LYS A 248 -20.66 -5.37 -13.93
N ASN A 249 -21.61 -5.63 -13.03
CA ASN A 249 -22.78 -6.48 -13.26
C ASN A 249 -22.45 -7.84 -13.92
N THR A 250 -21.27 -8.41 -13.63
CA THR A 250 -20.82 -9.70 -14.17
C THR A 250 -21.28 -10.85 -13.27
N TYR A 251 -21.34 -10.63 -11.96
CA TYR A 251 -21.73 -11.62 -10.98
C TYR A 251 -22.97 -11.20 -10.20
N PHE A 252 -23.91 -12.13 -10.04
CA PHE A 252 -25.10 -11.95 -9.24
C PHE A 252 -25.00 -12.75 -7.94
N PHE A 253 -25.61 -12.25 -6.86
CA PHE A 253 -25.57 -12.87 -5.54
C PHE A 253 -26.92 -12.72 -4.86
N ASP A 254 -27.25 -13.69 -4.00
CA ASP A 254 -28.43 -13.57 -3.15
C ASP A 254 -28.18 -12.64 -1.97
N THR A 255 -29.21 -11.87 -1.64
CA THR A 255 -29.28 -11.17 -0.37
C THR A 255 -29.65 -12.17 0.73
N MET A 256 -28.93 -12.14 1.84
CA MET A 256 -29.20 -13.05 2.97
C MET A 256 -29.07 -12.36 4.32
N LYS A 257 -29.82 -12.86 5.30
CA LYS A 257 -29.73 -12.40 6.69
C LYS A 257 -28.80 -13.32 7.45
N LEU A 258 -27.85 -12.73 8.17
CA LEU A 258 -26.88 -13.44 8.99
C LEU A 258 -26.83 -12.82 10.37
N LYS A 259 -26.84 -13.68 11.39
CA LYS A 259 -26.64 -13.27 12.77
C LYS A 259 -25.14 -13.07 13.01
N ILE A 260 -24.77 -11.88 13.48
CA ILE A 260 -23.39 -11.54 13.83
C ILE A 260 -23.29 -11.53 15.36
N GLU A 261 -22.34 -12.28 15.91
CA GLU A 261 -22.11 -12.41 17.36
C GLU A 261 -20.82 -11.67 17.76
N ASP A 262 -20.47 -11.64 19.06
CA ASP A 262 -19.27 -10.92 19.54
C ASP A 262 -17.94 -11.57 19.08
N LEU A 263 -17.95 -12.90 18.90
CA LEU A 263 -16.84 -13.65 18.33
C LEU A 263 -17.32 -14.41 17.10
N ASN A 264 -16.84 -14.00 15.92
CA ASN A 264 -17.09 -14.71 14.65
C ASN A 264 -15.78 -15.33 14.14
N PRO A 265 -15.33 -16.47 14.72
CA PRO A 265 -14.03 -17.05 14.38
C PRO A 265 -14.01 -17.70 13.00
N LYS A 266 -15.16 -18.09 12.46
CA LYS A 266 -15.26 -18.74 11.15
C LYS A 266 -15.47 -17.70 10.04
N PRO A 267 -14.72 -17.78 8.93
CA PRO A 267 -14.97 -16.93 7.77
C PRO A 267 -16.31 -17.30 7.13
N LEU A 268 -17.08 -16.29 6.75
CA LEU A 268 -18.33 -16.45 6.00
C LEU A 268 -18.03 -16.70 4.52
N GLU A 269 -18.58 -17.75 3.93
CA GLU A 269 -18.39 -18.03 2.50
C GLU A 269 -19.66 -17.72 1.72
N PHE A 270 -19.50 -17.01 0.60
CA PHE A 270 -20.59 -16.64 -0.30
C PHE A 270 -20.24 -17.04 -1.73
N PHE A 271 -21.25 -17.51 -2.47
CA PHE A 271 -21.11 -17.95 -3.84
C PHE A 271 -21.96 -17.10 -4.77
N SER A 272 -21.38 -16.66 -5.90
CA SER A 272 -22.15 -15.98 -6.95
C SER A 272 -23.05 -16.98 -7.66
N LYS A 273 -24.29 -16.59 -7.98
CA LYS A 273 -25.13 -17.30 -8.94
C LYS A 273 -24.63 -17.01 -10.35
N GLU A 274 -24.35 -18.05 -11.14
CA GLU A 274 -24.04 -17.83 -12.56
C GLU A 274 -25.33 -17.40 -13.28
N LEU A 275 -25.26 -16.33 -14.07
CA LEU A 275 -26.20 -16.12 -15.17
C LEU A 275 -25.75 -17.06 -16.29
N LEU A 276 -26.65 -17.96 -16.71
CA LEU A 276 -26.50 -18.76 -17.93
C LEU A 276 -26.29 -17.86 -19.15
#